data_AF-P27192-F1
#
_entry.id   AF-P27192-F1
#
_cell.length_a   1.000
_cell.length_b   1.000
_cell.length_c   1.000
_cell.angle_alpha   90.00
_cell.angle_beta   90.00
_cell.angle_gamma   90.00
#
_symmetry.space_group_name_H-M   'P 1'
#
loop_
_entity.id
_entity.type
_entity.pdbx_description
1 polymer ?
#
loop_
_entity_poly.entity_id
_entity_poly.type
_entity_poly.pdbx_seq_one_letter_code
_entity_poly.pdbx_strand_id
1 'polypeptide(L)'
;MNEQTTTNTAAHDEPLAVLPPVDDDAAGREAVREKMADALTPGFQVEFDPDEAERVGAFVEDALSEQDAAASGDDLVEVDGALEPAFLDDEGPSADIPPFITTTNARELYDLRPGETVAQAAARKASEG
;
A
#
# COMPACT_ATOMS: atom_id res chain seq x y z
N MET A 1 38.27 69.88 36.52
CA MET A 1 37.26 68.80 36.54
C MET A 1 36.43 69.03 35.29
N ASN A 2 36.72 68.28 34.24
CA ASN A 2 36.21 68.54 32.90
C ASN A 2 35.25 67.41 32.57
N GLU A 3 33.96 67.71 32.52
CA GLU A 3 32.87 66.76 32.31
C GLU A 3 32.84 66.35 30.83
N GLN A 4 32.85 65.04 30.58
CA GLN A 4 32.98 64.47 29.25
C GLN A 4 31.64 64.48 28.50
N THR A 5 31.65 65.13 27.35
CA THR A 5 30.63 65.22 26.32
C THR A 5 30.44 63.88 25.60
N THR A 6 29.19 63.41 25.58
CA THR A 6 28.41 62.83 24.45
C THR A 6 29.03 61.73 23.58
N THR A 7 28.31 60.59 23.48
CA THR A 7 27.69 60.12 22.22
C THR A 7 26.72 58.98 22.53
N ASN A 8 25.42 59.27 22.54
CA ASN A 8 24.37 58.26 22.43
C ASN A 8 24.24 57.91 20.93
N THR A 9 24.65 56.70 20.58
CA THR A 9 24.36 56.07 19.29
C THR A 9 22.86 55.84 19.20
N ALA A 10 22.17 56.67 18.42
CA ALA A 10 20.80 56.41 17.98
C ALA A 10 20.82 55.16 17.10
N ALA A 11 20.44 54.02 17.68
CA ALA A 11 20.09 52.84 16.92
C ALA A 11 18.88 53.18 16.05
N HIS A 12 19.02 52.93 14.76
CA HIS A 12 17.98 53.03 13.76
C HIS A 12 16.73 52.24 14.22
N ASP A 13 15.63 52.96 14.38
CA ASP A 13 14.27 52.44 14.45
C ASP A 13 13.90 51.90 13.05
N GLU A 14 14.45 50.74 12.69
CA GLU A 14 13.89 49.92 11.62
C GLU A 14 12.60 49.31 12.17
N PRO A 15 11.46 49.37 11.46
CA PRO A 15 10.26 48.70 11.90
C PRO A 15 10.60 47.21 11.98
N LEU A 16 10.53 46.63 13.19
CA LEU A 16 10.60 45.19 13.38
C LEU A 16 9.61 44.57 12.39
N ALA A 17 10.15 43.94 11.33
CA ALA A 17 9.33 43.19 10.41
C ALA A 17 8.57 42.17 11.26
N VAL A 18 7.25 42.34 11.35
CA VAL A 18 6.36 41.35 11.92
C VAL A 18 6.62 40.09 11.12
N LEU A 19 7.38 39.16 11.70
CA LEU A 19 7.53 37.83 11.15
C LEU A 19 6.12 37.27 11.01
N PRO A 20 5.81 36.60 9.89
CA PRO A 20 4.53 35.94 9.74
C PRO A 20 4.32 35.03 10.97
N PRO A 21 3.07 34.88 11.47
CA PRO A 21 2.80 33.93 12.54
C PRO A 21 3.39 32.58 12.14
N VAL A 22 4.18 31.98 13.04
CA VAL A 22 4.65 30.62 12.85
C VAL A 22 3.40 29.78 12.68
N ASP A 23 3.27 29.16 11.51
CA ASP A 23 2.20 28.23 11.22
C ASP A 23 2.52 26.98 12.04
N ASP A 24 1.97 26.91 13.25
CA ASP A 24 2.20 25.80 14.19
C ASP A 24 1.80 24.45 13.55
N ASP A 25 0.83 24.44 12.63
CA ASP A 25 0.47 23.28 11.83
C ASP A 25 1.61 22.88 10.88
N ALA A 26 2.22 23.84 10.18
CA ALA A 26 3.37 23.57 9.30
C ALA A 26 4.60 23.07 10.08
N ALA A 27 4.89 23.67 11.24
CA ALA A 27 5.97 23.22 12.11
C ALA A 27 5.70 21.80 12.65
N GLY A 28 4.47 21.53 13.08
CA GLY A 28 4.03 20.21 13.54
C GLY A 28 4.11 19.14 12.44
N ARG A 29 3.78 19.48 11.19
CA ARG A 29 3.90 18.57 10.05
C ARG A 29 5.36 18.19 9.75
N GLU A 30 6.28 19.14 9.86
CA GLU A 30 7.70 18.86 9.62
C GLU A 30 8.28 17.95 10.71
N ALA A 31 7.93 18.20 11.98
CA ALA A 31 8.33 17.34 13.10
C ALA A 31 7.79 15.89 12.94
N VAL A 32 6.52 15.74 12.55
CA VAL A 32 5.91 14.43 12.26
C VAL A 32 6.60 13.72 11.09
N ARG A 33 7.07 14.46 10.08
CA ARG A 33 7.81 13.90 8.94
C ARG A 33 9.17 13.36 9.33
N GLU A 34 9.90 14.06 10.20
CA GLU A 34 11.17 13.60 10.77
C GLU A 34 10.96 12.30 11.57
N LYS A 35 9.98 12.30 12.47
CA LYS A 35 9.53 11.10 13.20
C LYS A 35 9.20 9.92 12.27
N MET A 36 8.53 10.17 11.14
CA MET A 36 8.19 9.12 10.18
C MET A 36 9.42 8.57 9.44
N ALA A 37 10.43 9.41 9.17
CA ALA A 37 11.69 8.96 8.60
C ALA A 37 12.46 8.05 9.58
N ASP A 38 12.45 8.41 10.86
CA ASP A 38 13.02 7.58 11.92
C ASP A 38 12.27 6.24 12.06
N ALA A 39 10.94 6.24 11.97
CA ALA A 39 10.12 5.02 12.02
C ALA A 39 10.37 4.04 10.85
N LEU A 40 10.97 4.50 9.74
CA LEU A 40 11.41 3.64 8.63
C LEU A 40 12.76 2.95 8.91
N THR A 41 13.45 3.31 9.99
CA THR A 41 14.70 2.67 10.38
C THR A 41 14.40 1.33 11.08
N PRO A 42 14.84 0.18 10.54
CA PRO A 42 14.57 -1.11 11.15
C PRO A 42 15.04 -1.19 12.61
N GLY A 43 14.13 -1.54 13.52
CA GLY A 43 14.43 -1.68 14.94
C GLY A 43 14.38 -0.38 15.76
N PHE A 44 14.13 0.78 15.13
CA PHE A 44 13.91 2.04 15.83
C PHE A 44 12.41 2.23 16.12
N GLN A 45 12.08 2.71 17.33
CA GLN A 45 10.71 2.97 17.77
C GLN A 45 10.53 4.48 17.97
N VAL A 46 9.45 5.04 17.43
CA VAL A 46 9.09 6.45 17.52
C VAL A 46 7.71 6.57 18.12
N GLU A 47 7.56 7.48 19.08
CA GLU A 47 6.29 7.81 19.72
C GLU A 47 5.57 8.91 18.94
N PHE A 48 4.28 8.69 18.65
CA PHE A 48 3.37 9.65 18.03
C PHE A 48 2.24 9.96 19.02
N ASP A 49 1.94 11.25 19.22
CA ASP A 49 0.74 11.67 19.93
C ASP A 49 -0.52 11.31 19.10
N PRO A 50 -1.72 11.16 19.68
CA PRO A 50 -2.92 10.75 18.95
C PRO A 50 -3.19 11.57 17.67
N ASP A 51 -3.08 12.90 17.75
CA ASP A 51 -3.26 13.78 16.59
C ASP A 51 -2.16 13.58 15.53
N GLU A 52 -0.93 13.25 15.93
CA GLU A 52 0.17 12.95 15.01
C GLU A 52 0.00 11.58 14.34
N ALA A 53 -0.44 10.58 15.12
CA ALA A 53 -0.74 9.23 14.65
C ALA A 53 -1.83 9.26 13.57
N GLU A 54 -2.94 9.98 13.80
CA GLU A 54 -3.98 10.16 12.78
C GLU A 54 -3.43 10.86 11.53
N ARG A 55 -2.53 11.85 11.68
CA ARG A 55 -1.88 12.55 10.57
C ARG A 55 -0.99 11.65 9.70
N VAL A 56 -0.37 10.61 10.27
CA VAL A 56 0.44 9.63 9.52
C VAL A 56 -0.34 8.39 9.09
N GLY A 57 -1.66 8.34 9.36
CA GLY A 57 -2.50 7.21 9.01
C GLY A 57 -2.34 6.01 9.93
N ALA A 58 -1.82 6.20 11.14
CA ALA A 58 -1.87 5.19 12.19
C ALA A 58 -3.27 5.23 12.82
N PHE A 59 -4.11 4.29 12.41
CA PHE A 59 -5.44 4.08 13.00
C PHE A 59 -5.43 2.84 13.89
N VAL A 60 -6.33 2.82 14.87
CA VAL A 60 -6.66 1.57 15.57
C VAL A 60 -7.37 0.67 14.58
N GLU A 61 -6.80 -0.48 14.28
CA GLU A 61 -7.38 -1.44 13.34
C GLU A 61 -8.75 -1.91 13.86
N ASP A 62 -9.81 -1.52 13.14
CA ASP A 62 -11.18 -2.07 13.26
C ASP A 62 -11.47 -3.09 12.14
N ALA A 63 -10.43 -3.52 11.42
CA ALA A 63 -10.55 -4.59 10.43
C ALA A 63 -10.80 -5.94 11.12
N LEU A 64 -11.35 -6.90 10.36
CA LEU A 64 -11.48 -8.27 10.84
C LEU A 64 -10.10 -8.82 11.18
N SER A 65 -10.00 -9.51 12.32
CA SER A 65 -8.80 -10.28 12.62
C SER A 65 -8.53 -11.31 11.52
N GLU A 66 -7.27 -11.69 11.30
CA GLU A 66 -6.91 -12.76 10.34
C GLU A 66 -7.76 -14.01 10.56
N GLN A 67 -7.99 -14.36 11.84
CA GLN A 67 -8.79 -15.51 12.23
C GLN A 67 -10.27 -15.34 11.86
N ASP A 68 -10.87 -14.17 12.12
CA ASP A 68 -12.27 -13.89 11.76
C ASP A 68 -12.45 -13.81 10.24
N ALA A 69 -11.47 -13.26 9.52
CA ALA A 69 -11.47 -13.23 8.07
C ALA A 69 -11.43 -14.65 7.47
N ALA A 70 -10.61 -15.54 8.04
CA ALA A 70 -10.56 -16.94 7.62
C ALA A 70 -11.87 -17.68 7.93
N ALA A 71 -12.49 -17.44 9.09
CA ALA A 71 -13.76 -18.06 9.49
C ALA A 71 -14.96 -17.56 8.66
N SER A 72 -14.89 -16.33 8.14
CA SER A 72 -15.94 -15.73 7.30
C SER A 72 -16.04 -16.37 5.90
N GLY A 73 -15.03 -17.15 5.49
CA GLY A 73 -14.98 -17.82 4.17
C GLY A 73 -15.98 -18.97 3.97
N ASP A 74 -16.78 -19.31 4.97
CA ASP A 74 -17.63 -20.51 5.01
C ASP A 74 -18.93 -20.39 4.20
N ASP A 75 -19.31 -19.20 3.73
CA ASP A 75 -20.51 -19.01 2.87
C ASP A 75 -20.22 -19.26 1.37
N LEU A 76 -18.96 -19.61 1.03
CA LEU A 76 -18.69 -20.31 -0.20
C LEU A 76 -19.30 -21.70 -0.04
N VAL A 77 -20.46 -21.91 -0.67
CA VAL A 77 -21.07 -23.24 -0.89
C VAL A 77 -19.96 -24.27 -1.01
N GLU A 78 -20.04 -25.43 -0.35
CA GLU A 78 -19.10 -26.53 -0.59
C GLU A 78 -19.09 -26.78 -2.10
N VAL A 79 -18.14 -26.12 -2.73
CA VAL A 79 -17.82 -26.32 -4.10
C VAL A 79 -17.10 -27.64 -4.00
N ASP A 80 -17.84 -28.73 -4.26
CA ASP A 80 -17.32 -30.08 -4.40
C ASP A 80 -15.87 -29.95 -4.89
N GLY A 81 -14.90 -30.53 -4.19
CA GLY A 81 -13.44 -30.30 -4.39
C GLY A 81 -12.93 -30.46 -5.84
N ALA A 82 -13.82 -30.78 -6.76
CA ALA A 82 -13.75 -30.57 -8.20
C ALA A 82 -13.57 -29.12 -8.70
N LEU A 83 -13.79 -28.04 -7.92
CA LEU A 83 -13.38 -26.67 -8.38
C LEU A 83 -12.17 -26.10 -7.64
N GLU A 84 -11.31 -26.93 -7.07
CA GLU A 84 -9.93 -26.49 -6.88
C GLU A 84 -9.36 -26.07 -8.24
N PRO A 85 -8.65 -24.94 -8.35
CA PRO A 85 -8.06 -24.50 -9.60
C PRO A 85 -7.05 -25.55 -10.06
N ALA A 86 -7.44 -26.38 -11.03
CA ALA A 86 -6.59 -27.37 -11.66
C ALA A 86 -5.90 -26.78 -12.91
N PHE A 87 -4.68 -27.22 -13.17
CA PHE A 87 -4.02 -26.97 -14.45
C PHE A 87 -4.70 -27.81 -15.53
N LEU A 88 -5.13 -27.20 -16.63
CA LEU A 88 -5.67 -27.97 -17.76
C LEU A 88 -4.51 -28.41 -18.66
N ASP A 89 -4.29 -29.72 -18.77
CA ASP A 89 -3.40 -30.33 -19.76
C ASP A 89 -4.20 -30.96 -20.92
N ASP A 90 -3.54 -31.74 -21.77
CA ASP A 90 -4.15 -32.44 -22.90
C ASP A 90 -5.00 -33.66 -22.49
N GLU A 91 -4.83 -34.17 -21.26
CA GLU A 91 -5.61 -35.29 -20.68
C GLU A 91 -6.78 -34.80 -19.83
N GLY A 92 -6.71 -33.57 -19.30
CA GLY A 92 -7.80 -32.92 -18.58
C GLY A 92 -7.33 -32.03 -17.42
N PRO A 93 -8.20 -31.75 -16.46
CA PRO A 93 -7.83 -31.02 -15.25
C PRO A 93 -6.87 -31.85 -14.38
N SER A 94 -5.68 -31.33 -14.11
CA SER A 94 -4.64 -31.94 -13.28
C SER A 94 -4.28 -31.06 -12.08
N ALA A 95 -4.04 -31.70 -10.94
CA ALA A 95 -3.56 -31.05 -9.72
C ALA A 95 -2.02 -30.93 -9.67
N ASP A 96 -1.31 -31.57 -10.59
CA ASP A 96 0.15 -31.57 -10.63
C ASP A 96 0.69 -30.23 -11.17
N ILE A 97 1.65 -29.63 -10.45
CA ILE A 97 2.30 -28.39 -10.89
C ILE A 97 3.20 -28.70 -12.09
N PRO A 98 2.99 -28.07 -13.27
CA PRO A 98 3.85 -28.30 -14.41
C PRO A 98 5.27 -27.76 -14.15
N PRO A 99 6.33 -28.44 -14.59
CA PRO A 99 7.71 -28.01 -14.39
C PRO A 99 8.03 -26.66 -15.08
N PHE A 100 7.22 -26.28 -16.07
CA PHE A 100 7.30 -25.00 -16.76
C PHE A 100 5.91 -24.38 -16.82
N ILE A 101 5.72 -23.27 -16.10
CA ILE A 101 4.53 -22.44 -16.24
C ILE A 101 4.68 -21.51 -17.45
N THR A 102 3.66 -21.45 -18.30
CA THR A 102 3.59 -20.48 -19.41
C THR A 102 2.63 -19.35 -19.04
N THR A 103 2.91 -18.13 -19.49
CA THR A 103 1.98 -17.00 -19.41
C THR A 103 1.00 -16.95 -20.58
N THR A 104 1.13 -17.86 -21.55
CA THR A 104 0.22 -17.96 -22.71
C THR A 104 -1.17 -18.37 -22.23
N ASN A 105 -2.17 -17.56 -22.56
CA ASN A 105 -3.54 -17.82 -22.14
C ASN A 105 -4.28 -18.76 -23.13
N ALA A 106 -5.44 -19.28 -22.73
CA ALA A 106 -6.26 -20.16 -23.56
C ALA A 106 -6.72 -19.52 -24.89
N ARG A 107 -6.84 -18.18 -24.99
CA ARG A 107 -7.19 -17.49 -26.24
C ARG A 107 -6.07 -17.60 -27.27
N GLU A 108 -4.82 -17.53 -26.81
CA GLU A 108 -3.64 -17.68 -27.67
C GLU A 108 -3.36 -19.14 -28.00
N LEU A 109 -3.55 -20.05 -27.04
CA LEU A 109 -3.21 -21.47 -27.22
C LEU A 109 -4.24 -22.25 -28.04
N TYR A 110 -5.53 -22.02 -27.80
CA TYR A 110 -6.63 -22.79 -28.40
C TYR A 110 -7.54 -21.96 -29.30
N ASP A 111 -7.18 -20.71 -29.60
CA ASP A 111 -8.05 -19.76 -30.31
C ASP A 111 -9.44 -19.64 -29.64
N LEU A 112 -9.46 -19.58 -28.29
CA LEU A 112 -10.68 -19.58 -27.48
C LEU A 112 -11.64 -18.45 -27.91
N ARG A 113 -12.83 -18.86 -28.37
CA ARG A 113 -13.86 -17.93 -28.87
C ARG A 113 -14.67 -17.34 -27.72
N PRO A 114 -15.25 -16.13 -27.88
CA PRO A 114 -16.17 -15.58 -26.88
C PRO A 114 -17.35 -16.54 -26.61
N GLY A 115 -17.56 -16.92 -25.35
CA GLY A 115 -18.62 -17.84 -24.91
C GLY A 115 -18.28 -19.33 -24.98
N GLU A 116 -17.10 -19.71 -25.49
CA GLU A 116 -16.58 -21.09 -25.47
C GLU A 116 -15.82 -21.35 -24.15
N THR A 117 -15.86 -22.57 -23.62
CA THR A 117 -15.04 -22.95 -22.45
C THR A 117 -13.64 -23.37 -22.88
N VAL A 118 -12.65 -23.28 -21.99
CA VAL A 118 -11.27 -23.69 -22.30
C VAL A 118 -11.22 -25.16 -22.74
N ALA A 119 -11.96 -26.04 -22.06
CA ALA A 119 -12.08 -27.45 -22.43
C ALA A 119 -12.68 -27.66 -23.83
N GLN A 120 -13.69 -26.88 -24.22
CA GLN A 120 -14.26 -26.93 -25.57
C GLN A 120 -13.28 -26.49 -26.63
N ALA A 121 -12.54 -25.40 -26.39
CA ALA A 121 -11.53 -24.91 -27.32
C ALA A 121 -10.36 -25.91 -27.46
N ALA A 122 -9.91 -26.51 -26.35
CA ALA A 122 -8.89 -27.55 -26.36
C ALA A 122 -9.33 -28.78 -27.16
N ALA A 123 -10.56 -29.29 -26.92
CA ALA A 123 -11.12 -30.42 -27.66
C ALA A 123 -11.27 -30.12 -29.16
N ARG A 124 -11.69 -28.90 -29.53
CA ARG A 124 -11.75 -28.47 -30.93
C ARG A 124 -10.36 -28.44 -31.56
N LYS A 125 -9.38 -27.83 -30.89
CA LYS A 125 -8.00 -27.73 -31.39
C LYS A 125 -7.35 -29.11 -31.54
N ALA A 126 -7.62 -30.04 -30.62
CA ALA A 126 -7.16 -31.42 -30.69
C ALA A 126 -7.77 -32.19 -31.87
N SER A 127 -8.97 -31.83 -32.33
CA SER A 127 -9.60 -32.42 -33.52
C SER A 127 -9.15 -31.81 -34.86
N GLU A 128 -8.46 -30.67 -34.85
CA GLU A 128 -7.96 -29.96 -36.04
C GLU A 128 -6.55 -30.42 -36.47
N GLY A 129 -5.86 -31.25 -35.67
CA GLY A 129 -4.52 -31.79 -35.94
C GLY A 129 -4.52 -33.27 -36.32
#